data_AF-A0A9N8DXV1-F1
#
_entry.id   AF-A0A9N8DXV1-F1
#
_cell.length_a   1.000
_cell.length_b   1.000
_cell.length_c   1.000
_cell.angle_alpha   90.00
_cell.angle_beta   90.00
_cell.angle_gamma   90.00
#
_symmetry.space_group_name_H-M   'P 1'
#
loop_
_entity.id
_entity.type
_entity.pdbx_description
1 polymer ?
#
loop_
_entity_poly.entity_id
_entity_poly.type
_entity_poly.pdbx_seq_one_letter_code
_entity_poly.pdbx_strand_id
1 'polypeptide(L)'
;MNVSFHVIDLLLVPDFKSFGDKSLSEGFGKGEIAPLPTTPFDASEIVAAFRYMSQGRHIGKIVIQNLHQFQVCHLPLTLWKESHLITGGLGGLGMALAFRLACHGSRKYLLVGRRGVTNSVQRFTISQMEALGCQVHVLQANVVDLTPNMCTFQPDRIWHVATVYRDVTFSKMTDDHWDDVVRTKVEGYHHMRQCWPVTSLVNISSVSGYFGNVGQTNYAFANSSLDAAARRDPNTLTVRLGTLDNVGYVVENESNHRVLEQYILTALMVK
;
A
#
# COMPACT_ATOMS: atom_id res chain seq x y z
N MET A 1 -51.62 0.75 -19.46
CA MET A 1 -50.62 1.25 -20.42
C MET A 1 -49.57 0.16 -20.61
N ASN A 2 -49.39 -0.34 -21.83
CA ASN A 2 -48.43 -1.39 -22.15
C ASN A 2 -47.08 -0.76 -22.54
N VAL A 3 -46.31 -0.33 -21.52
CA VAL A 3 -45.02 0.35 -21.73
C VAL A 3 -43.90 -0.51 -21.13
N SER A 4 -42.84 -0.69 -21.91
CA SER A 4 -41.60 -1.35 -21.49
C SER A 4 -40.56 -0.28 -21.12
N PHE A 5 -39.81 -0.52 -20.04
CA PHE A 5 -38.73 0.37 -19.58
C PHE A 5 -37.39 -0.35 -19.67
N HIS A 6 -36.40 0.29 -20.30
CA HIS A 6 -35.06 -0.27 -20.50
C HIS A 6 -34.00 0.70 -19.97
N VAL A 7 -33.13 0.21 -19.10
CA VAL A 7 -31.90 0.90 -18.66
C VAL A 7 -30.73 0.22 -19.34
N ILE A 8 -29.96 0.97 -20.12
CA ILE A 8 -28.87 0.41 -20.94
C ILE A 8 -27.55 1.01 -20.45
N ASP A 9 -26.67 0.15 -19.94
CA ASP A 9 -25.25 0.42 -19.74
C ASP A 9 -24.47 -0.37 -20.78
N LEU A 10 -23.82 0.33 -21.71
CA LEU A 10 -23.09 -0.28 -22.83
C LEU A 10 -21.91 -1.15 -22.36
N LEU A 11 -21.40 -0.95 -21.14
CA LEU A 11 -20.32 -1.77 -20.57
C LEU A 11 -20.80 -3.16 -20.14
N LEU A 12 -22.09 -3.32 -19.89
CA LEU A 12 -22.70 -4.58 -19.47
C LEU A 12 -23.34 -5.36 -20.63
N VAL A 13 -23.39 -4.76 -21.83
CA VAL A 13 -23.93 -5.41 -23.03
C VAL A 13 -22.90 -6.42 -23.55
N PRO A 14 -23.21 -7.74 -23.52
CA PRO A 14 -22.33 -8.75 -24.08
C PRO A 14 -22.08 -8.47 -25.56
N ASP A 15 -20.84 -8.67 -26.02
CA ASP A 15 -20.45 -8.49 -27.43
C ASP A 15 -20.72 -7.08 -28.01
N PHE A 16 -20.90 -6.06 -27.18
CA PHE A 16 -21.13 -4.68 -27.65
C PHE A 16 -20.02 -4.17 -28.55
N LYS A 17 -18.76 -4.52 -28.28
CA LYS A 17 -17.63 -4.11 -29.12
C LYS A 17 -17.80 -4.57 -30.57
N SER A 18 -18.06 -5.85 -30.79
CA SER A 18 -18.16 -6.41 -32.14
C SER A 18 -19.40 -5.91 -32.89
N PHE A 19 -20.54 -5.80 -32.20
CA PHE A 19 -21.78 -5.26 -32.78
C PHE A 19 -21.68 -3.75 -33.06
N GLY A 20 -21.13 -3.01 -32.09
CA GLY A 20 -20.93 -1.56 -32.14
C GLY A 20 -19.98 -1.15 -33.27
N ASP A 21 -18.83 -1.82 -33.38
CA ASP A 21 -17.82 -1.49 -34.40
C ASP A 21 -18.38 -1.65 -35.83
N LYS A 22 -19.12 -2.73 -36.09
CA LYS A 22 -19.73 -2.97 -37.41
C LYS A 22 -20.80 -1.91 -37.74
N SER A 23 -21.72 -1.67 -36.80
CA SER A 23 -22.85 -0.75 -37.01
C SER A 23 -22.39 0.71 -37.14
N LEU A 24 -21.42 1.12 -36.32
CA LEU A 24 -20.82 2.45 -36.39
C LEU A 24 -20.06 2.65 -37.70
N SER A 25 -19.24 1.66 -38.11
CA SER A 25 -18.48 1.74 -39.37
C SER A 25 -19.38 1.86 -40.59
N GLU A 26 -20.46 1.08 -40.65
CA GLU A 26 -21.44 1.16 -41.74
C GLU A 26 -22.18 2.51 -41.74
N GLY A 27 -22.57 3.01 -40.56
CA GLY A 27 -23.25 4.30 -40.42
C GLY A 27 -22.37 5.50 -40.81
N PHE A 28 -21.09 5.50 -40.45
CA PHE A 28 -20.12 6.49 -40.93
C PHE A 28 -19.91 6.38 -42.45
N GLY A 29 -19.79 5.15 -42.98
CA GLY A 29 -19.59 4.92 -44.41
C GLY A 29 -20.77 5.39 -45.28
N LYS A 30 -22.00 5.32 -44.75
CA LYS A 30 -23.22 5.83 -45.39
C LYS A 30 -23.49 7.32 -45.14
N GLY A 31 -22.71 7.97 -44.28
CA GLY A 31 -22.94 9.36 -43.87
C GLY A 31 -24.14 9.57 -42.94
N GLU A 32 -24.71 8.50 -42.39
CA GLU A 32 -25.81 8.54 -41.41
C GLU A 32 -25.31 9.01 -40.03
N ILE A 33 -24.02 8.80 -39.76
CA ILE A 33 -23.34 9.23 -38.53
C ILE A 33 -22.24 10.23 -38.91
N ALA A 34 -22.25 11.41 -38.28
CA ALA A 34 -21.22 12.42 -38.43
C ALA A 34 -20.47 12.66 -37.10
N PRO A 35 -19.18 13.05 -37.13
CA PRO A 35 -18.45 13.41 -35.93
C PRO A 35 -19.13 14.57 -35.19
N LEU A 36 -19.19 14.47 -33.87
CA LEU A 36 -19.70 15.56 -33.04
C LEU A 36 -18.70 16.73 -33.00
N PRO A 37 -19.17 17.98 -32.81
CA PRO A 37 -18.29 19.11 -32.51
C PRO A 37 -17.36 18.77 -31.34
N THR A 38 -16.08 19.12 -31.46
CA THR A 38 -15.07 18.84 -30.43
C THR A 38 -14.56 20.12 -29.78
N THR A 39 -14.40 20.08 -28.45
CA THR A 39 -13.74 21.13 -27.66
C THR A 39 -12.40 20.57 -27.17
N PRO A 40 -11.27 20.99 -27.75
CA PRO A 40 -9.96 20.48 -27.35
C PRO A 40 -9.48 21.13 -26.05
N PHE A 41 -8.79 20.35 -25.23
CA PHE A 41 -7.99 20.80 -24.09
C PHE A 41 -6.62 20.13 -24.16
N ASP A 42 -5.57 20.84 -23.75
CA ASP A 42 -4.26 20.21 -23.61
C ASP A 42 -4.25 19.24 -22.41
N ALA A 43 -3.43 18.20 -22.46
CA ALA A 43 -3.25 17.29 -21.34
C ALA A 43 -2.78 18.00 -20.05
N SER A 44 -2.05 19.12 -20.14
CA SER A 44 -1.73 19.96 -18.97
C SER A 44 -2.95 20.55 -18.28
N GLU A 45 -4.06 20.69 -19.02
CA GLU A 45 -5.28 21.35 -18.57
C GLU A 45 -6.40 20.36 -18.24
N ILE A 46 -6.06 19.09 -18.01
CA ILE A 46 -7.05 18.02 -17.80
C ILE A 46 -8.06 18.35 -16.69
N VAL A 47 -7.62 18.99 -15.60
CA VAL A 47 -8.49 19.42 -14.50
C VAL A 47 -9.48 20.49 -14.97
N ALA A 48 -9.05 21.42 -15.81
CA ALA A 48 -9.91 22.45 -16.39
C ALA A 48 -10.93 21.84 -17.36
N ALA A 49 -10.53 20.84 -18.15
CA ALA A 49 -11.43 20.10 -19.03
C ALA A 49 -12.57 19.42 -18.26
N PHE A 50 -12.25 18.74 -17.14
CA PHE A 50 -13.27 18.14 -16.27
C PHE A 50 -14.19 19.18 -15.63
N ARG A 51 -13.64 20.31 -15.18
CA ARG A 51 -14.44 21.41 -14.61
C ARG A 51 -15.36 22.04 -15.66
N TYR A 52 -14.88 22.19 -16.89
CA TYR A 52 -15.67 22.68 -18.01
C TYR A 52 -16.82 21.72 -18.36
N MET A 53 -16.55 20.41 -18.34
CA MET A 53 -17.56 19.35 -18.50
C MET A 53 -18.63 19.42 -17.40
N SER A 54 -18.22 19.51 -16.14
CA SER A 54 -19.14 19.47 -14.99
C SER A 54 -20.09 20.68 -14.95
N GLN A 55 -19.71 21.80 -15.58
CA GLN A 55 -20.56 22.99 -15.71
C GLN A 55 -21.61 22.84 -16.84
N GLY A 56 -21.57 21.78 -17.64
CA GLY A 56 -22.51 21.55 -18.74
C GLY A 56 -22.38 22.55 -19.89
N ARG A 57 -21.26 23.27 -19.99
CA ARG A 57 -21.05 24.38 -20.96
C ARG A 57 -20.64 23.91 -22.36
N HIS A 58 -20.34 22.63 -22.53
CA HIS A 58 -19.90 22.05 -23.80
C HIS A 58 -21.06 21.70 -24.74
N ILE A 59 -20.82 21.80 -26.04
CA ILE A 59 -21.63 21.16 -27.09
C ILE A 59 -20.75 20.11 -27.76
N GLY A 60 -21.26 18.88 -27.87
CA GLY A 60 -20.52 17.76 -28.46
C GLY A 60 -19.55 17.09 -27.47
N LYS A 61 -18.29 16.89 -27.87
CA LYS A 61 -17.30 16.12 -27.09
C LYS A 61 -16.13 16.99 -26.64
N ILE A 62 -15.71 16.82 -25.39
CA ILE A 62 -14.43 17.35 -24.90
C ILE A 62 -13.34 16.33 -25.21
N VAL A 63 -12.23 16.78 -25.81
CA VAL A 63 -11.12 15.92 -26.22
C VAL A 63 -9.82 16.41 -25.59
N ILE A 64 -9.08 15.51 -24.94
CA ILE A 64 -7.75 15.80 -24.41
C ILE A 64 -6.71 15.50 -25.49
N GLN A 65 -5.86 16.47 -25.79
CA GLN A 65 -4.79 16.38 -26.78
C GLN A 65 -3.42 16.30 -26.10
N ASN A 66 -2.37 15.99 -26.87
CA ASN A 66 -0.97 16.01 -26.40
C ASN A 66 -0.62 15.08 -25.21
N LEU A 67 -1.45 14.08 -24.92
CA LEU A 67 -1.17 13.05 -23.90
C LEU A 67 0.21 12.39 -24.04
N HIS A 68 0.71 12.25 -25.27
CA HIS A 68 2.03 11.67 -25.58
C HIS A 68 3.21 12.51 -25.07
N GLN A 69 3.02 13.81 -24.79
CA GLN A 69 4.04 14.70 -24.26
C GLN A 69 4.23 14.51 -22.75
N PHE A 70 3.27 13.85 -22.09
CA PHE A 70 3.32 13.53 -20.69
C PHE A 70 3.79 12.09 -20.54
N GLN A 71 4.88 11.89 -19.79
CA GLN A 71 5.21 10.57 -19.29
C GLN A 71 4.15 10.20 -18.25
N VAL A 72 3.20 9.37 -18.65
CA VAL A 72 2.37 8.66 -17.68
C VAL A 72 3.33 7.76 -16.92
N CYS A 73 3.61 8.09 -15.66
CA CYS A 73 4.30 7.19 -14.75
C CYS A 73 3.43 5.96 -14.57
N HIS A 74 3.62 4.97 -15.45
CA HIS A 74 3.16 3.62 -15.20
C HIS A 74 3.97 3.12 -14.01
N LEU A 75 3.39 3.16 -12.81
CA LEU A 75 3.93 2.37 -11.71
C LEU A 75 4.04 0.94 -12.24
N PRO A 76 5.25 0.36 -12.33
CA PRO A 76 5.42 -0.89 -13.03
C PRO A 76 4.53 -1.95 -12.41
N LEU A 77 3.60 -2.48 -13.21
CA LEU A 77 2.66 -3.52 -12.77
C LEU A 77 3.35 -4.84 -12.35
N THR A 78 4.67 -4.92 -12.51
CA THR A 78 5.51 -6.06 -12.14
C THR A 78 5.90 -6.10 -10.66
N LEU A 79 5.78 -5.00 -9.91
CA LEU A 79 5.95 -5.01 -8.44
C LEU A 79 4.92 -5.92 -7.74
N TRP A 80 3.85 -6.26 -8.45
CA TRP A 80 2.65 -6.89 -7.90
C TRP A 80 2.64 -8.42 -8.01
N LYS A 81 3.76 -9.06 -8.36
CA LYS A 81 3.90 -10.53 -8.28
C LYS A 81 4.69 -11.00 -7.06
N GLU A 82 5.25 -10.06 -6.30
CA GLU A 82 6.06 -10.36 -5.12
C GLU A 82 5.23 -11.01 -4.01
N SER A 83 5.89 -11.89 -3.26
CA SER A 83 5.43 -12.44 -2.00
C SER A 83 5.97 -11.59 -0.84
N HIS A 84 5.09 -11.25 0.10
CA HIS A 84 5.39 -10.30 1.16
C HIS A 84 5.33 -10.96 2.53
N LEU A 85 6.44 -10.90 3.29
CA LEU A 85 6.45 -11.18 4.72
C LEU A 85 6.30 -9.85 5.47
N ILE A 86 5.28 -9.72 6.31
CA ILE A 86 5.02 -8.48 7.06
C ILE A 86 5.02 -8.82 8.55
N THR A 87 6.09 -8.41 9.24
CA THR A 87 6.15 -8.50 10.71
C THR A 87 5.32 -7.41 11.35
N GLY A 88 4.63 -7.71 12.44
CA GLY A 88 3.58 -6.80 12.94
C GLY A 88 2.43 -6.66 11.94
N GLY A 89 2.25 -7.66 11.06
CA GLY A 89 1.30 -7.63 9.95
C GLY A 89 -0.16 -7.52 10.38
N LEU A 90 -0.45 -7.88 11.64
CA LEU A 90 -1.79 -7.80 12.24
C LEU A 90 -2.02 -6.50 13.04
N GLY A 91 -1.00 -5.66 13.19
CA GLY A 91 -1.14 -4.31 13.74
C GLY A 91 -1.74 -3.37 12.70
N GLY A 92 -2.26 -2.22 13.11
CA GLY A 92 -2.94 -1.29 12.20
C GLY A 92 -2.12 -0.94 10.95
N LEU A 93 -0.85 -0.56 11.13
CA LEU A 93 0.02 -0.19 10.01
C LEU A 93 0.33 -1.40 9.10
N GLY A 94 0.63 -2.56 9.68
CA GLY A 94 0.90 -3.78 8.93
C GLY A 94 -0.30 -4.23 8.09
N MET A 95 -1.50 -4.16 8.65
CA MET A 95 -2.74 -4.51 7.96
C MET A 95 -3.06 -3.55 6.81
N ALA A 96 -2.93 -2.24 7.04
CA ALA A 96 -3.15 -1.25 6.00
C ALA A 96 -2.14 -1.39 4.85
N LEU A 97 -0.87 -1.64 5.18
CA LEU A 97 0.16 -1.94 4.19
C LEU A 97 -0.20 -3.18 3.37
N ALA A 98 -0.53 -4.29 4.04
CA ALA A 98 -0.91 -5.54 3.38
C ALA A 98 -2.11 -5.36 2.43
N PHE A 99 -3.17 -4.71 2.91
CA PHE A 99 -4.36 -4.44 2.11
C PHE A 99 -4.05 -3.52 0.92
N ARG A 100 -3.22 -2.49 1.11
CA ARG A 100 -2.83 -1.59 0.03
C ARG A 100 -2.03 -2.32 -1.04
N LEU A 101 -1.07 -3.17 -0.65
CA LEU A 101 -0.33 -4.02 -1.59
C LEU A 101 -1.27 -4.96 -2.35
N ALA A 102 -2.32 -5.48 -1.69
CA ALA A 102 -3.33 -6.33 -2.32
C ALA A 102 -4.13 -5.58 -3.39
N CYS A 103 -4.59 -4.37 -3.08
CA CYS A 103 -5.27 -3.49 -4.04
C CYS A 103 -4.43 -3.18 -5.26
N HIS A 104 -3.11 -3.10 -5.10
CA HIS A 104 -2.21 -2.82 -6.22
C HIS A 104 -1.77 -4.06 -7.00
N GLY A 105 -2.03 -5.26 -6.50
CA GLY A 105 -1.94 -6.49 -7.29
C GLY A 105 -1.15 -7.63 -6.67
N SER A 106 -0.43 -7.40 -5.57
CA SER A 106 0.30 -8.46 -4.86
C SER A 106 -0.68 -9.50 -4.31
N ARG A 107 -0.31 -10.78 -4.38
CA ARG A 107 -1.23 -11.89 -4.07
C ARG A 107 -0.76 -12.83 -2.96
N LYS A 108 0.50 -12.82 -2.54
CA LYS A 108 1.00 -13.77 -1.53
C LYS A 108 1.50 -13.03 -0.30
N TYR A 109 0.95 -13.38 0.86
CA TYR A 109 1.26 -12.70 2.12
C TYR A 109 1.53 -13.70 3.24
N LEU A 110 2.56 -13.41 4.03
CA LEU A 110 2.79 -13.98 5.34
C LEU A 110 2.72 -12.87 6.38
N LEU A 111 1.61 -12.78 7.10
CA LEU A 111 1.38 -11.80 8.16
C LEU A 111 1.83 -12.41 9.50
N VAL A 112 2.88 -11.84 10.09
CA VAL A 112 3.46 -12.33 11.34
C VAL A 112 3.04 -11.45 12.51
N GLY A 113 2.58 -12.07 13.60
CA GLY A 113 2.36 -11.38 14.86
C GLY A 113 2.17 -12.33 16.04
N ARG A 114 2.61 -11.91 17.23
CA ARG A 114 2.66 -12.76 18.44
C ARG A 114 1.32 -13.36 18.89
N ARG A 115 0.19 -12.74 18.53
CA ARG A 115 -1.14 -13.07 19.03
C ARG A 115 -2.05 -13.75 17.99
N GLY A 116 -1.60 -13.88 16.75
CA GLY A 116 -2.50 -14.25 15.65
C GLY A 116 -3.66 -13.26 15.48
N VAL A 117 -4.73 -13.68 14.80
CA VAL A 117 -5.90 -12.83 14.52
C VAL A 117 -6.77 -12.71 15.77
N THR A 118 -6.90 -11.50 16.32
CA THR A 118 -7.57 -11.25 17.61
C THR A 118 -8.89 -10.50 17.49
N ASN A 119 -9.15 -9.75 16.41
CA ASN A 119 -10.37 -8.94 16.28
C ASN A 119 -11.08 -9.11 14.92
N SER A 120 -12.32 -8.63 14.85
CA SER A 120 -13.17 -8.72 13.65
C SER A 120 -12.65 -7.87 12.49
N VAL A 121 -12.01 -6.74 12.76
CA VAL A 121 -11.45 -5.84 11.72
C VAL A 121 -10.30 -6.53 10.97
N GLN A 122 -9.41 -7.23 11.67
CA GLN A 122 -8.35 -8.04 11.06
C GLN A 122 -8.94 -9.15 10.19
N ARG A 123 -9.93 -9.90 10.72
CA ARG A 123 -10.62 -10.96 9.95
C ARG A 123 -11.28 -10.41 8.68
N PHE A 124 -12.02 -9.31 8.81
CA PHE A 124 -12.68 -8.65 7.69
C PHE A 124 -11.67 -8.18 6.64
N THR A 125 -10.56 -7.57 7.06
CA THR A 125 -9.55 -7.10 6.11
C THR A 125 -8.88 -8.27 5.39
N ILE A 126 -8.57 -9.36 6.09
CA ILE A 126 -8.05 -10.59 5.46
C ILE A 126 -9.05 -11.14 4.45
N SER A 127 -10.34 -11.24 4.78
CA SER A 127 -11.35 -11.72 3.83
C SER A 127 -11.49 -10.82 2.61
N GLN A 128 -11.33 -9.50 2.77
CA GLN A 128 -11.30 -8.57 1.63
C GLN A 128 -10.07 -8.78 0.76
N MET A 129 -8.90 -9.07 1.34
CA MET A 129 -7.70 -9.43 0.56
C MET A 129 -7.91 -10.75 -0.19
N GLU A 130 -8.50 -11.76 0.44
CA GLU A 130 -8.84 -13.04 -0.20
C GLU A 130 -9.85 -12.86 -1.34
N ALA A 131 -10.85 -11.99 -1.18
CA ALA A 131 -11.79 -11.62 -2.23
C ALA A 131 -11.10 -10.92 -3.43
N LEU A 132 -9.97 -10.25 -3.21
CA LEU A 132 -9.10 -9.72 -4.28
C LEU A 132 -8.19 -10.80 -4.90
N GLY A 133 -8.33 -12.07 -4.49
CA GLY A 133 -7.56 -13.20 -4.98
C GLY A 133 -6.24 -13.44 -4.24
N CYS A 134 -6.05 -12.85 -3.05
CA CYS A 134 -4.81 -13.02 -2.29
C CYS A 134 -4.81 -14.33 -1.48
N GLN A 135 -3.65 -15.00 -1.46
CA GLN A 135 -3.32 -16.04 -0.50
C GLN A 135 -2.68 -15.39 0.73
N VAL A 136 -3.40 -15.38 1.85
CA VAL A 136 -2.94 -14.77 3.11
C VAL A 136 -2.70 -15.85 4.15
N HIS A 137 -1.44 -15.99 4.58
CA HIS A 137 -1.07 -16.85 5.70
C HIS A 137 -0.80 -16.01 6.92
N VAL A 138 -1.38 -16.39 8.06
CA VAL A 138 -1.11 -15.75 9.34
C VAL A 138 -0.25 -16.66 10.18
N LEU A 139 0.93 -16.16 10.59
CA LEU A 139 1.83 -16.89 11.48
C LEU A 139 1.85 -16.23 12.86
N GLN A 140 1.47 -17.02 13.86
CA GLN A 140 1.62 -16.63 15.25
C GLN A 140 3.05 -16.91 15.73
N ALA A 141 3.92 -15.90 15.61
CA ALA A 141 5.31 -16.00 16.02
C ALA A 141 5.87 -14.65 16.48
N ASN A 142 6.97 -14.69 17.24
CA ASN A 142 7.82 -13.52 17.45
C ASN A 142 8.78 -13.37 16.25
N VAL A 143 9.21 -12.15 15.96
CA VAL A 143 10.13 -11.86 14.84
C VAL A 143 11.44 -12.60 15.00
N VAL A 144 11.96 -12.67 16.23
CA VAL A 144 13.23 -13.35 16.55
C VAL A 144 13.15 -14.88 16.53
N ASP A 145 11.96 -15.45 16.36
CA ASP A 145 11.75 -16.90 16.29
C ASP A 145 11.43 -17.37 14.86
N LEU A 146 11.40 -16.44 13.89
CA LEU A 146 11.04 -16.75 12.51
C LEU A 146 12.11 -17.62 11.86
N THR A 147 11.71 -18.67 11.14
CA THR A 147 12.65 -19.43 10.32
C THR A 147 12.07 -19.69 8.93
N PRO A 148 12.91 -19.82 7.88
CA PRO A 148 12.44 -20.10 6.52
C PRO A 148 11.59 -21.39 6.42
N ASN A 149 11.83 -22.35 7.31
CA ASN A 149 11.17 -23.66 7.31
C ASN A 149 9.76 -23.63 7.89
N MET A 150 9.38 -22.60 8.66
CA MET A 150 8.09 -22.58 9.37
C MET A 150 6.87 -22.49 8.47
N CYS A 151 7.01 -21.96 7.25
CA CYS A 151 5.85 -21.71 6.38
C CYS A 151 6.07 -22.08 4.92
N THR A 152 7.18 -22.77 4.59
CA THR A 152 7.62 -23.00 3.19
C THR A 152 7.48 -21.75 2.31
N PHE A 153 7.63 -20.58 2.94
CA PHE A 153 7.32 -19.28 2.37
C PHE A 153 8.63 -18.56 2.12
N GLN A 154 8.91 -18.29 0.86
CA GLN A 154 10.10 -17.55 0.45
C GLN A 154 9.67 -16.13 0.09
N PRO A 155 9.90 -15.12 0.96
CA PRO A 155 9.52 -13.75 0.65
C PRO A 155 10.43 -13.16 -0.43
N ASP A 156 9.81 -12.51 -1.41
CA ASP A 156 10.50 -11.60 -2.32
C ASP A 156 10.79 -10.25 -1.62
N ARG A 157 9.92 -9.87 -0.66
CA ARG A 157 10.09 -8.66 0.14
C ARG A 157 9.65 -8.84 1.59
N ILE A 158 10.47 -8.33 2.51
CA ILE A 158 10.19 -8.32 3.95
C ILE A 158 9.85 -6.88 4.36
N TRP A 159 8.77 -6.72 5.12
CA TRP A 159 8.38 -5.47 5.74
C TRP A 159 8.50 -5.61 7.25
N HIS A 160 9.48 -4.92 7.83
CA HIS A 160 9.70 -4.91 9.27
C HIS A 160 8.87 -3.80 9.93
N VAL A 161 7.60 -4.12 10.25
CA VAL A 161 6.64 -3.20 10.87
C VAL A 161 6.45 -3.49 12.36
N ALA A 162 6.90 -4.66 12.84
CA ALA A 162 6.78 -5.06 14.24
C ALA A 162 7.36 -4.00 15.17
N THR A 163 6.54 -3.56 16.12
CA THR A 163 6.89 -2.55 17.11
C THR A 163 6.21 -2.88 18.42
N VAL A 164 6.92 -2.64 19.52
CA VAL A 164 6.39 -2.63 20.89
C VAL A 164 6.74 -1.27 21.49
N TYR A 165 5.83 -0.71 22.28
CA TYR A 165 6.04 0.55 22.98
C TYR A 165 6.19 0.28 24.48
N ARG A 166 7.18 0.93 25.09
CA ARG A 166 7.53 0.89 26.50
C ARG A 166 7.92 2.30 26.92
N ASP A 167 6.93 3.19 26.82
CA ASP A 167 7.13 4.62 26.96
C ASP A 167 7.25 4.99 28.44
N VAL A 168 8.43 5.42 28.82
CA VAL A 168 8.77 5.77 30.20
C VAL A 168 9.99 6.70 30.20
N THR A 169 10.06 7.66 31.12
CA THR A 169 11.24 8.50 31.29
C THR A 169 12.48 7.65 31.52
N PHE A 170 13.63 8.07 31.01
CA PHE A 170 14.87 7.30 31.12
C PHE A 170 15.20 6.87 32.57
N SER A 171 14.97 7.76 33.55
CA SER A 171 15.17 7.48 34.98
C SER A 171 14.29 6.37 35.56
N LYS A 172 13.20 6.02 34.88
CA LYS A 172 12.23 4.97 35.26
C LYS A 172 12.25 3.79 34.28
N MET A 173 13.16 3.80 33.30
CA MET A 173 13.29 2.73 32.33
C MET A 173 13.97 1.54 32.98
N THR A 174 13.33 0.38 32.92
CA THR A 174 13.91 -0.89 33.36
C THR A 174 14.55 -1.59 32.17
N ASP A 175 15.38 -2.60 32.45
CA ASP A 175 15.98 -3.43 31.40
C ASP A 175 14.90 -4.13 30.57
N ASP A 176 13.82 -4.64 31.19
CA ASP A 176 12.70 -5.23 30.45
C ASP A 176 12.04 -4.23 29.46
N HIS A 177 11.91 -2.95 29.85
CA HIS A 177 11.39 -1.92 28.96
C HIS A 177 12.30 -1.65 27.76
N TRP A 178 13.61 -1.75 27.98
CA TRP A 178 14.62 -1.59 26.93
C TRP A 178 14.63 -2.81 26.00
N ASP A 179 14.77 -4.00 26.58
CA ASP A 179 14.92 -5.27 25.90
C ASP A 179 13.70 -5.59 25.03
N ASP A 180 12.48 -5.34 25.52
CA ASP A 180 11.26 -5.56 24.73
C ASP A 180 11.28 -4.81 23.39
N VAL A 181 11.74 -3.56 23.41
CA VAL A 181 11.77 -2.68 22.22
C VAL A 181 12.95 -3.04 21.31
N VAL A 182 14.13 -3.24 21.89
CA VAL A 182 15.35 -3.58 21.15
C VAL A 182 15.24 -4.97 20.52
N ARG A 183 14.75 -5.97 21.26
CA ARG A 183 14.51 -7.33 20.75
C ARG A 183 13.55 -7.32 19.57
N THR A 184 12.46 -6.55 19.68
CA THR A 184 11.45 -6.51 18.61
C THR A 184 12.00 -5.88 17.33
N LYS A 185 12.73 -4.77 17.42
CA LYS A 185 13.19 -4.01 16.25
C LYS A 185 14.60 -4.40 15.80
N VAL A 186 15.58 -4.27 16.68
CA VAL A 186 17.00 -4.41 16.32
C VAL A 186 17.37 -5.88 16.15
N GLU A 187 17.12 -6.69 17.18
CA GLU A 187 17.40 -8.13 17.09
C GLU A 187 16.52 -8.79 16.03
N GLY A 188 15.25 -8.38 15.96
CA GLY A 188 14.33 -8.82 14.92
C GLY A 188 14.84 -8.57 13.49
N TYR A 189 15.38 -7.39 13.21
CA TYR A 189 16.03 -7.09 11.94
C TYR A 189 17.23 -8.00 11.67
N HIS A 190 18.14 -8.13 12.64
CA HIS A 190 19.33 -8.97 12.47
C HIS A 190 18.98 -10.44 12.23
N HIS A 191 17.99 -10.95 12.97
CA HIS A 191 17.47 -12.30 12.82
C HIS A 191 16.88 -12.54 11.42
N MET A 192 15.98 -11.66 10.96
CA MET A 192 15.44 -11.76 9.60
C MET A 192 16.52 -11.63 8.53
N ARG A 193 17.53 -10.79 8.75
CA ARG A 193 18.63 -10.67 7.80
C ARG A 193 19.44 -11.95 7.71
N GLN A 194 19.67 -12.65 8.83
CA GLN A 194 20.33 -13.96 8.83
C GLN A 194 19.49 -15.03 8.11
N CYS A 195 18.18 -15.06 8.34
CA CYS A 195 17.29 -16.02 7.69
C CYS A 195 17.16 -15.80 6.19
N TRP A 196 17.20 -14.55 5.74
CA TRP A 196 17.04 -14.19 4.33
C TRP A 196 18.12 -13.20 3.87
N PRO A 197 19.40 -13.58 3.67
CA PRO A 197 20.51 -12.64 3.51
C PRO A 197 20.40 -11.64 2.35
N VAL A 198 19.70 -12.00 1.27
CA VAL A 198 19.63 -11.21 0.02
C VAL A 198 18.25 -10.65 -0.28
N THR A 199 17.24 -10.96 0.53
CA THR A 199 15.86 -10.50 0.29
C THR A 199 15.73 -9.01 0.56
N SER A 200 14.98 -8.28 -0.29
CA SER A 200 14.70 -6.86 -0.05
C SER A 200 13.95 -6.69 1.26
N LEU A 201 14.47 -5.84 2.15
CA LEU A 201 13.91 -5.62 3.49
C LEU A 201 13.63 -4.14 3.69
N VAL A 202 12.38 -3.80 4.02
CA VAL A 202 11.96 -2.44 4.35
C VAL A 202 11.71 -2.35 5.85
N ASN A 203 12.56 -1.61 6.54
CA ASN A 203 12.39 -1.25 7.94
C ASN A 203 11.45 -0.06 8.09
N ILE A 204 10.49 -0.19 9.01
CA ILE A 204 9.69 0.95 9.46
C ILE A 204 10.34 1.54 10.71
N SER A 205 10.95 2.70 10.52
CA SER A 205 11.55 3.54 11.55
C SER A 205 10.65 4.74 11.86
N SER A 206 11.12 5.66 12.70
CA SER A 206 10.38 6.87 13.07
C SER A 206 11.27 8.09 13.11
N VAL A 207 10.68 9.25 12.81
CA VAL A 207 11.32 10.56 13.00
C VAL A 207 11.77 10.79 14.46
N SER A 208 11.18 10.07 15.43
CA SER A 208 11.62 10.11 16.83
C SER A 208 13.04 9.59 17.05
N GLY A 209 13.59 8.76 16.14
CA GLY A 209 15.01 8.39 16.17
C GLY A 209 15.93 9.58 15.92
N TYR A 210 15.45 10.60 15.19
CA TYR A 210 16.24 11.78 14.83
C TYR A 210 15.99 12.96 15.77
N PHE A 211 14.71 13.29 16.02
CA PHE A 211 14.34 14.44 16.86
C PHE A 211 14.21 14.10 18.35
N GLY A 212 14.13 12.81 18.68
CA GLY A 212 13.79 12.36 20.03
C GLY A 212 12.29 12.50 20.32
N ASN A 213 11.83 11.79 21.34
CA ASN A 213 10.54 12.02 21.97
C ASN A 213 10.66 11.68 23.47
N VAL A 214 10.02 12.48 24.32
CA VAL A 214 10.13 12.31 25.77
C VAL A 214 9.52 10.97 26.17
N GLY A 215 10.27 10.18 26.94
CA GLY A 215 9.84 8.85 27.37
C GLY A 215 10.10 7.72 26.35
N GLN A 216 10.73 8.01 25.22
CA GLN A 216 10.95 7.04 24.13
C GLN A 216 12.43 6.80 23.84
N THR A 217 13.30 6.80 24.85
CA THR A 217 14.76 6.61 24.67
C THR A 217 15.10 5.26 24.01
N ASN A 218 14.50 4.16 24.49
CA ASN A 218 14.58 2.82 23.90
C ASN A 218 14.08 2.79 22.43
N TYR A 219 12.95 3.43 22.16
CA TYR A 219 12.35 3.48 20.82
C TYR A 219 13.19 4.32 19.85
N ALA A 220 13.69 5.48 20.28
CA ALA A 220 14.58 6.32 19.48
C ALA A 220 15.90 5.59 19.16
N PHE A 221 16.47 4.87 20.14
CA PHE A 221 17.65 4.02 19.95
C PHE A 221 17.39 2.92 18.91
N ALA A 222 16.27 2.20 19.05
CA ALA A 222 15.93 1.11 18.14
C ALA A 222 15.73 1.59 16.69
N ASN A 223 15.01 2.70 16.50
CA ASN A 223 14.80 3.31 15.18
C ASN A 223 16.11 3.80 14.55
N SER A 224 16.97 4.46 15.34
CA SER A 224 18.29 4.92 14.87
C SER A 224 19.21 3.76 14.50
N SER A 225 19.09 2.64 15.21
CA SER A 225 19.83 1.41 14.90
C SER A 225 19.41 0.83 13.54
N LEU A 226 18.11 0.78 13.25
CA LEU A 226 17.61 0.35 11.93
C LEU A 226 18.06 1.28 10.81
N ASP A 227 18.01 2.60 11.04
CA ASP A 227 18.51 3.60 10.09
C ASP A 227 20.00 3.40 9.77
N ALA A 228 20.82 3.12 10.80
CA ALA A 228 22.25 2.88 10.66
C ALA A 228 22.53 1.54 9.95
N ALA A 229 21.76 0.50 10.24
CA ALA A 229 21.87 -0.80 9.58
C ALA A 229 21.59 -0.70 8.08
N ALA A 230 20.52 0.01 7.69
CA ALA A 230 20.16 0.20 6.28
C ALA A 230 21.22 0.96 5.47
N ARG A 231 22.01 1.84 6.10
CA ARG A 231 23.15 2.49 5.41
C ARG A 231 24.27 1.53 5.04
N ARG A 232 24.33 0.36 5.68
CA ARG A 232 25.39 -0.65 5.51
C ARG A 232 24.93 -1.88 4.73
N ASP A 233 23.62 -2.09 4.60
CA ASP A 233 23.04 -3.20 3.85
C ASP A 233 22.36 -2.68 2.58
N PRO A 234 22.91 -2.96 1.38
CA PRO A 234 22.33 -2.51 0.11
C PRO A 234 20.95 -3.09 -0.17
N ASN A 235 20.57 -4.19 0.47
CA ASN A 235 19.25 -4.82 0.32
C ASN A 235 18.22 -4.31 1.34
N THR A 236 18.59 -3.33 2.18
CA THR A 236 17.70 -2.79 3.21
C THR A 236 17.39 -1.33 2.95
N LEU A 237 16.10 -0.99 2.93
CA LEU A 237 15.60 0.38 2.97
C LEU A 237 15.02 0.66 4.36
N THR A 238 15.22 1.87 4.89
CA THR A 238 14.51 2.32 6.08
C THR A 238 13.64 3.52 5.76
N VAL A 239 12.36 3.44 6.13
CA VAL A 239 11.39 4.53 6.00
C VAL A 239 11.16 5.12 7.39
N ARG A 240 11.46 6.40 7.56
CA ARG A 240 11.16 7.13 8.80
C ARG A 240 9.75 7.68 8.72
N LEU A 241 8.86 7.15 9.54
CA LEU A 241 7.49 7.64 9.62
C LEU A 241 7.36 8.73 10.69
N GLY A 242 6.63 9.78 10.35
CA GLY A 242 6.09 10.74 11.31
C GLY A 242 4.92 10.15 12.09
N THR A 243 4.18 11.02 12.78
CA THR A 243 2.91 10.63 13.41
C THR A 243 1.97 10.03 12.37
N LEU A 244 1.36 8.89 12.71
CA LEU A 244 0.47 8.14 11.83
C LEU A 244 -0.94 8.16 12.35
N ASP A 245 -1.79 8.76 11.56
CA ASP A 245 -3.06 9.29 12.03
C ASP A 245 -4.28 8.41 11.68
N ASN A 246 -4.12 7.44 10.77
CA ASN A 246 -5.22 6.58 10.29
C ASN A 246 -5.03 5.09 10.61
N VAL A 247 -3.83 4.68 11.04
CA VAL A 247 -3.52 3.32 11.51
C VAL A 247 -2.29 3.30 12.40
N GLY A 248 -2.30 2.47 13.44
CA GLY A 248 -1.17 2.30 14.36
C GLY A 248 -1.50 2.77 15.78
N TYR A 249 -0.47 2.91 16.62
CA TYR A 249 -0.59 3.22 18.04
C TYR A 249 -1.33 4.53 18.35
N VAL A 250 -1.21 5.53 17.47
CA VAL A 250 -1.87 6.84 17.61
C VAL A 250 -3.38 6.77 17.35
N VAL A 251 -3.90 5.77 16.65
CA VAL A 251 -5.37 5.58 16.55
C VAL A 251 -5.93 4.88 17.79
N GLU A 252 -5.10 4.12 18.50
CA GLU A 252 -5.46 3.53 19.80
C GLU A 252 -5.49 4.59 20.94
N ASN A 253 -5.08 5.84 20.67
CA ASN A 253 -5.15 7.00 21.56
C ASN A 253 -5.49 8.29 20.76
N GLU A 254 -6.75 8.70 20.74
CA GLU A 254 -7.37 9.75 19.87
C GLU A 254 -6.48 10.94 19.43
N SER A 255 -6.40 11.16 18.10
CA SER A 255 -6.80 12.37 17.33
C SER A 255 -5.90 12.77 16.13
N ASN A 256 -6.56 13.05 14.99
CA ASN A 256 -6.12 13.67 13.71
C ASN A 256 -5.53 12.76 12.60
N HIS A 257 -5.50 13.25 11.32
CA HIS A 257 -5.64 12.50 10.05
C HIS A 257 -4.53 12.67 8.94
N ARG A 258 -4.18 11.53 8.28
CA ARG A 258 -3.54 11.25 6.94
C ARG A 258 -2.04 11.52 6.66
N VAL A 259 -1.21 10.45 6.49
CA VAL A 259 0.19 10.51 5.95
C VAL A 259 0.68 9.31 5.09
N LEU A 260 -0.04 8.18 4.96
CA LEU A 260 0.58 6.90 4.52
C LEU A 260 0.88 6.70 3.02
N GLU A 261 0.15 7.34 2.10
CA GLU A 261 0.24 7.00 0.67
C GLU A 261 1.61 7.34 0.04
N GLN A 262 2.20 8.46 0.43
CA GLN A 262 3.45 8.95 -0.18
C GLN A 262 4.66 8.08 0.21
N TYR A 263 4.71 7.60 1.46
CA TYR A 263 5.84 6.83 1.97
C TYR A 263 5.89 5.39 1.43
N ILE A 264 4.72 4.76 1.23
CA ILE A 264 4.64 3.41 0.66
C ILE A 264 5.10 3.44 -0.81
N LEU A 265 4.71 4.46 -1.57
CA LEU A 265 5.15 4.59 -2.97
C LEU A 265 6.67 4.78 -3.08
N THR A 266 7.28 5.59 -2.21
CA THR A 266 8.75 5.73 -2.17
C THR A 266 9.43 4.41 -1.82
N ALA A 267 8.89 3.65 -0.86
CA ALA A 267 9.46 2.37 -0.47
C ALA A 267 9.39 1.31 -1.58
N LEU A 268 8.36 1.36 -2.42
CA LEU A 268 8.15 0.45 -3.54
C LEU A 268 8.97 0.81 -4.80
N MET A 269 9.45 2.05 -4.92
CA MET A 269 10.22 2.50 -6.09
C MET A 269 11.73 2.28 -5.98
N VAL A 270 12.23 1.84 -4.82
CA VAL A 270 13.66 1.53 -4.65
C VAL A 270 13.89 0.09 -5.13
N LYS A 271 14.62 -0.03 -6.24
CA LYS A 271 15.09 -1.29 -6.83
C LYS A 271 16.17 -1.94 -5.98
#